data_AF-A0A660YDT2-F1
#
_entry.id   AF-A0A660YDT2-F1
#
_cell.length_a   1.000
_cell.length_b   1.000
_cell.length_c   1.000
_cell.angle_alpha   90.00
_cell.angle_beta   90.00
_cell.angle_gamma   90.00
#
_symmetry.space_group_name_H-M   'P 1'
#
loop_
_entity.id
_entity.type
_entity.pdbx_description
1 polymer ?
#
loop_
_entity_poly.entity_id
_entity_poly.type
_entity_poly.pdbx_seq_one_letter_code
_entity_poly.pdbx_strand_id
1 'polypeptide(L)' 'YLVGCVYNFCTYHDSLRVKLYYMERGHEHRRWVPRTPAMAAEITDHRWTILELLSFRVLPPIPKNQDDHHG' A
#
# COMPACT_ATOMS: atom_id res chain seq x y z
N TYR A 1 11.88 -3.94 -15.56
CA TYR A 1 11.00 -4.32 -14.43
C TYR A 1 10.84 -3.23 -13.37
N LEU A 2 11.84 -2.37 -13.10
CA LEU A 2 11.75 -1.31 -12.07
C LEU A 2 10.64 -0.26 -12.31
N VAL A 3 10.42 0.12 -13.57
CA VAL A 3 9.45 1.18 -13.93
C VAL A 3 8.03 0.83 -13.54
N GLY A 4 7.67 -0.46 -13.59
CA GLY A 4 6.34 -0.94 -13.18
C GLY A 4 6.13 -0.76 -11.67
N CYS A 5 7.14 -1.06 -10.85
CA CYS A 5 7.05 -0.84 -9.41
C CYS A 5 6.98 0.66 -9.10
N VAL A 6 7.81 1.49 -9.72
CA VAL A 6 7.76 2.94 -9.52
C VAL A 6 6.40 3.52 -9.92
N TYR A 7 5.79 3.03 -11.00
CA TYR A 7 4.45 3.45 -11.41
C TYR A 7 3.38 3.03 -10.39
N ASN A 8 3.39 1.78 -9.94
CA ASN A 8 2.38 1.25 -9.01
C ASN A 8 2.48 1.82 -7.58
N PHE A 9 3.70 2.11 -7.11
CA PHE A 9 3.96 2.49 -5.71
C PHE A 9 4.28 3.98 -5.52
N CYS A 10 4.91 4.63 -6.50
CA CYS A 10 5.40 6.01 -6.36
C CYS A 10 4.55 7.04 -7.10
N THR A 11 3.77 6.64 -8.10
CA THR A 11 2.99 7.57 -8.92
C THR A 11 1.56 7.68 -8.39
N TYR A 12 1.18 8.87 -7.92
CA TYR A 12 -0.23 9.16 -7.67
C TYR A 12 -0.95 9.28 -9.00
N HIS A 13 -2.01 8.51 -9.18
CA HIS A 13 -2.86 8.63 -10.35
C HIS A 13 -4.06 9.50 -10.02
N ASP A 14 -4.17 10.63 -10.72
CA ASP A 14 -5.28 11.56 -10.57
C ASP A 14 -6.64 10.91 -10.85
N SER A 15 -6.66 9.98 -11.79
CA SER A 15 -7.85 9.19 -12.17
C SER A 15 -8.24 8.11 -11.16
N LEU A 16 -7.36 7.73 -10.23
CA LEU A 16 -7.63 6.75 -9.17
C LEU A 16 -7.97 7.40 -7.82
N ARG A 17 -8.19 8.72 -7.78
CA ARG A 17 -8.65 9.40 -6.56
C ARG A 17 -9.99 8.80 -6.11
N VAL A 18 -10.02 8.29 -4.89
CA VAL A 18 -11.25 7.72 -4.30
C VAL A 18 -11.88 8.76 -3.37
N LYS A 19 -13.21 8.92 -3.45
CA LYS A 19 -13.97 9.68 -2.45
C LYS A 19 -13.97 8.89 -1.15
N LEU A 20 -13.29 9.41 -0.14
CA LEU A 20 -13.34 8.86 1.20
C LEU A 20 -14.36 9.67 1.99
N TYR A 21 -15.39 8.97 2.47
CA TYR A 21 -16.44 9.52 3.32
C TYR A 21 -16.02 9.29 4.75
N TYR A 22 -15.98 10.35 5.56
CA TYR A 22 -15.71 10.23 6.99
C TYR A 22 -16.67 11.11 7.77
N MET A 23 -17.04 10.65 8.97
CA MET A 23 -17.89 11.38 9.89
C MET A 23 -17.00 12.22 10.81
N GLU A 24 -17.17 13.54 10.80
CA GLU A 24 -16.48 14.42 11.74
C GLU A 24 -17.50 15.29 12.47
N ARG A 25 -17.52 15.16 13.79
CA ARG A 25 -18.43 15.91 14.68
C ARG A 25 -19.92 15.77 14.33
N GLY A 26 -20.32 14.60 13.83
CA GLY A 26 -21.71 14.32 13.43
C GLY A 26 -22.09 14.76 12.02
N HIS A 27 -21.13 15.30 11.24
CA HIS A 27 -21.35 15.71 9.85
C HIS A 27 -20.58 14.81 8.88
N GLU A 28 -21.24 14.38 7.79
CA GLU A 28 -20.60 13.67 6.68
C GLU A 28 -19.65 14.65 5.96
N HIS A 29 -18.37 14.32 5.96
CA HIS A 29 -17.35 15.00 5.17
C HIS A 29 -16.85 14.10 4.06
N ARG A 30 -16.55 14.74 2.92
CA ARG A 30 -16.02 14.08 1.73
C ARG A 30 -14.62 14.60 1.46
N ARG A 31 -13.63 13.70 1.49
CA ARG A 31 -12.25 14.01 1.11
C ARG A 31 -11.85 13.20 -0.10
N TRP A 32 -11.31 13.87 -1.10
CA TRP A 32 -10.63 13.21 -2.20
C TRP A 32 -9.24 12.81 -1.74
N VAL A 33 -8.98 11.51 -1.64
CA VAL A 33 -7.68 11.01 -1.22
C VAL A 33 -6.93 10.53 -2.46
N PRO A 34 -5.75 11.13 -2.77
CA PRO A 34 -4.91 10.62 -3.85
C PRO A 34 -4.39 9.23 -3.47
N ARG A 35 -4.59 8.25 -4.35
CA ARG A 35 -4.09 6.88 -4.16
C ARG A 35 -3.20 6.44 -5.32
N THR A 36 -2.22 5.62 -5.01
CA THR A 36 -1.45 4.87 -6.01
C THR A 36 -2.18 3.55 -6.32
N PRO A 37 -1.92 2.90 -7.47
CA PRO A 37 -2.50 1.59 -7.77
C PRO A 37 -2.23 0.54 -6.68
N ALA A 38 -1.04 0.52 -6.08
CA ALA A 38 -0.72 -0.39 -4.98
C ALA A 38 -1.55 -0.12 -3.72
N MET A 39 -1.92 1.15 -3.46
CA MET A 39 -2.83 1.51 -2.36
C MET A 39 -4.29 1.17 -2.68
N ALA A 40 -4.69 1.19 -3.96
CA ALA A 40 -6.02 0.74 -4.37
C ALA A 40 -6.15 -0.78 -4.27
N ALA A 41 -5.05 -1.51 -4.47
CA ALA A 41 -4.96 -2.96 -4.34
C ALA A 41 -4.70 -3.45 -2.89
N GLU A 42 -4.70 -2.55 -1.90
CA GLU A 42 -4.41 -2.86 -0.48
C GLU A 42 -3.05 -3.55 -0.25
N ILE A 43 -2.10 -3.34 -1.17
CA ILE A 43 -0.73 -3.84 -1.06
C ILE A 43 0.08 -2.94 -0.10
N THR A 44 -0.30 -1.66 0.00
CA THR A 44 0.33 -0.69 0.89
C THR A 44 -0.62 0.44 1.26
N ASP A 45 -0.46 1.01 2.45
CA ASP A 45 -1.31 2.11 2.94
C ASP A 45 -0.73 3.51 2.70
N HIS A 46 0.49 3.59 2.16
CA HIS A 46 1.18 4.85 1.92
C HIS A 46 1.83 4.91 0.54
N ARG A 47 2.08 6.13 0.05
CA ARG A 47 2.88 6.30 -1.16
C ARG A 47 4.34 6.09 -0.81
N TRP A 48 4.99 5.24 -1.60
CA TRP A 48 6.43 5.04 -1.51
C TRP A 48 7.16 6.08 -2.34
N THR A 49 8.19 6.70 -1.79
CA THR A 49 9.18 7.39 -2.62
C THR A 49 10.09 6.37 -3.33
N ILE A 50 10.73 6.76 -4.44
CA ILE A 50 11.68 5.87 -5.14
C ILE A 50 12.80 5.41 -4.18
N LEU A 51 13.25 6.30 -3.30
CA LEU A 51 14.27 5.99 -2.31
C LEU A 51 13.78 4.96 -1.30
N GLU A 52 12.57 5.12 -0.75
CA GLU A 52 11.98 4.13 0.16
C GLU A 52 11.79 2.78 -0.52
N LEU A 53 11.28 2.77 -1.76
CA LEU A 53 11.08 1.53 -2.51
C LEU A 53 12.38 0.77 -2.74
N LEU A 54 13.47 1.49 -3.06
CA LEU A 54 14.79 0.90 -3.27
C LEU A 54 15.51 0.54 -1.97
N SER A 55 15.20 1.22 -0.86
CA SER A 55 15.81 0.98 0.44
C SER A 55 15.02 -0.04 1.29
N PHE A 56 13.80 -0.36 0.89
CA PHE A 56 12.94 -1.29 1.61
C PHE A 56 13.53 -2.70 1.58
N ARG A 57 13.95 -3.18 2.74
CA ARG A 57 14.29 -4.59 2.94
C ARG A 57 13.02 -5.34 3.29
N VAL A 58 12.51 -6.10 2.32
CA VAL A 58 11.48 -7.10 2.59
C VAL A 58 12.07 -8.06 3.62
N LEU A 59 11.49 -8.10 4.82
CA LEU A 59 11.88 -9.09 5.81
C LEU A 59 11.70 -10.46 5.15
N PRO A 60 12.72 -11.34 5.18
CA PRO A 60 12.58 -12.67 4.63
C PRO A 60 11.38 -13.34 5.32
N PRO A 61 10.56 -14.10 4.57
CA PRO A 61 9.43 -14.80 5.15
C PRO A 61 9.96 -15.65 6.31
N ILE A 62 9.33 -15.50 7.47
CA ILE A 62 9.65 -16.30 8.65
C ILE A 62 9.54 -17.77 8.20
N PRO A 63 10.62 -18.57 8.27
CA PRO A 63 10.52 -19.97 7.93
C PRO A 63 9.43 -20.55 8.83
N LYS A 64 8.43 -21.17 8.22
CA LYS A 64 7.46 -21.98 8.96
C LYS A 64 8.32 -23.07 9.57
N ASN A 65 8.63 -22.96 10.86
CA ASN A 65 9.19 -24.08 11.58
C ASN A 65 8.19 -25.20 11.43
N GLN A 66 8.59 -26.20 10.66
CA GLN A 66 7.96 -27.51 10.60
C GLN A 66 8.23 -28.13 11.97
N ASP A 67 7.56 -27.63 13.00
CA ASP A 67 7.59 -28.25 14.32
C ASP A 67 6.64 -29.43 14.25
N ASP A 68 7.23 -30.57 13.90
CA ASP A 68 7.06 -31.87 14.54
C ASP A 68 5.68 -32.20 15.08
N HIS A 69 5.05 -33.25 14.56
CA HIS A 69 4.54 -34.34 15.41
C HIS A 69 4.78 -35.67 14.69
N HIS A 70 5.88 -36.32 15.09
CA HIS A 70 5.89 -37.78 15.24
C HIS A 70 4.71 -38.18 16.13
N GLY A 71 3.95 -39.18 15.68
CA GLY A 71 2.90 -39.86 16.42
C GLY A 71 2.42 -41.06 15.63
#